data_AF-A0A925T624-F1
#
_entry.id   AF-A0A925T624-F1
#
_cell.length_a   1.000
_cell.length_b   1.000
_cell.length_c   1.000
_cell.angle_alpha   90.00
_cell.angle_beta   90.00
_cell.angle_gamma   90.00
#
_symmetry.space_group_name_H-M   'P 1'
#
loop_
_entity.id
_entity.type
_entity.pdbx_description
1 polymer ?
#
loop_
_entity_poly.entity_id
_entity_poly.type
_entity_poly.pdbx_seq_one_letter_code
_entity_poly.pdbx_strand_id
1 'polypeptide(L)'
;MARKTSTSLRVDPNVRCSRIYPTETSGKSVAELKTIGIKLSKDQAVHLARVLLAMSQDCETIDITGYRFEQRKSDGTYHLTVTSDDRDGKKRR
;
A
#
# COMPACT_ATOMS: atom_id res chain seq x y z
N MET A 1 23.74 17.30 21.92
CA MET A 1 23.05 16.94 20.66
C MET A 1 21.55 17.08 20.88
N ALA A 2 20.86 17.93 20.11
CA ALA A 2 19.43 18.15 20.28
C ALA A 2 18.64 16.95 19.75
N ARG A 3 17.86 16.31 20.62
CA ARG A 3 16.95 15.21 20.29
C ARG A 3 15.81 15.76 19.44
N LYS A 4 15.79 15.47 18.14
CA LYS A 4 14.64 15.76 17.27
C LYS A 4 13.70 14.54 17.30
N THR A 5 12.51 14.71 17.85
CA THR A 5 11.41 13.76 17.71
C THR A 5 10.75 14.01 16.34
N SER A 6 10.72 12.99 15.49
CA SER A 6 10.06 13.08 14.18
C SER A 6 8.55 12.92 14.35
N THR A 7 7.84 14.01 14.62
CA THR A 7 6.38 14.00 14.79
C THR A 7 5.59 13.81 13.49
N SER A 8 6.25 13.62 12.35
CA SER A 8 5.60 13.33 11.07
C SER A 8 6.63 12.81 10.09
N LEU A 9 6.84 11.50 10.04
CA LEU A 9 7.53 10.87 8.92
C LEU A 9 6.58 10.98 7.70
N ARG A 10 6.77 12.03 6.88
CA ARG A 10 6.07 12.19 5.60
C ARG A 10 6.60 11.16 4.59
N VAL A 11 6.15 9.93 4.71
CA VAL A 11 6.40 8.87 3.71
C VAL A 11 5.29 8.94 2.66
N ASP A 12 5.65 8.85 1.38
CA ASP A 12 4.69 8.85 0.28
C ASP A 12 3.84 7.56 0.32
N PRO A 13 2.52 7.63 0.53
CA PRO A 13 1.66 6.44 0.58
C PRO A 13 1.48 5.78 -0.80
N ASN A 14 1.96 6.43 -1.87
CA ASN A 14 1.88 5.92 -3.24
C ASN A 14 3.03 4.97 -3.54
N VAL A 15 2.80 3.70 -3.27
CA VAL A 15 3.76 2.64 -3.52
C VAL A 15 3.60 2.11 -4.96
N ARG A 16 4.68 1.54 -5.50
CA ARG A 16 4.69 0.86 -6.79
C ARG A 16 5.00 -0.61 -6.60
N CYS A 17 4.42 -1.46 -7.43
CA CYS A 17 4.74 -2.89 -7.47
C CYS A 17 4.97 -3.37 -8.90
N SER A 18 5.67 -4.48 -9.04
CA SER A 18 6.02 -5.06 -10.34
C SER A 18 4.85 -5.86 -10.95
N ARG A 19 3.99 -6.45 -10.12
CA ARG A 19 2.84 -7.25 -10.56
C ARG A 19 1.80 -7.35 -9.43
N ILE A 20 0.53 -7.38 -9.80
CA ILE A 20 -0.57 -7.77 -8.91
C ILE A 20 -1.17 -9.06 -9.46
N TYR A 21 -1.37 -10.04 -8.58
CA TYR A 21 -2.00 -11.32 -8.88
C TYR A 21 -3.39 -11.37 -8.25
N PRO A 22 -4.34 -12.01 -8.95
CA PRO A 22 -4.19 -12.65 -10.25
C PRO A 22 -4.12 -11.64 -11.41
N THR A 23 -3.61 -12.10 -12.54
CA THR A 23 -3.52 -11.32 -13.78
C THR A 23 -4.79 -11.49 -14.62
N GLU A 24 -4.99 -10.62 -15.59
CA GLU A 24 -6.19 -10.58 -16.46
C GLU A 24 -6.52 -11.92 -17.15
N THR A 25 -5.51 -12.75 -17.38
CA THR A 25 -5.64 -14.09 -17.96
C THR A 25 -6.19 -15.15 -17.01
N SER A 26 -6.27 -14.87 -15.70
CA SER A 26 -7.02 -15.75 -14.82
C SER A 26 -8.50 -15.50 -15.10
N GLY A 27 -9.19 -16.44 -15.72
CA GLY A 27 -10.65 -16.35 -15.96
C GLY A 27 -11.50 -16.33 -14.69
N LYS A 28 -10.93 -15.95 -13.54
CA LYS A 28 -11.57 -15.87 -12.23
C LYS A 28 -12.05 -14.45 -11.98
N SER A 29 -13.30 -14.30 -11.57
CA SER A 29 -13.81 -13.01 -11.10
C SER A 29 -13.17 -12.63 -9.76
N VAL A 30 -13.21 -11.35 -9.39
CA VAL A 30 -12.60 -10.86 -8.13
C VAL A 30 -13.15 -11.59 -6.90
N ALA A 31 -14.44 -11.94 -6.92
CA ALA A 31 -15.12 -12.67 -5.85
C ALA A 31 -14.59 -14.11 -5.68
N GLU A 32 -13.96 -14.68 -6.71
CA GLU A 32 -13.41 -16.04 -6.70
C GLU A 32 -11.96 -16.10 -6.20
N LEU A 33 -11.36 -14.95 -5.94
CA LEU A 33 -9.98 -14.84 -5.51
C LEU A 33 -9.87 -15.00 -4.00
N LYS A 34 -9.59 -16.24 -3.59
CA LYS A 34 -9.25 -16.55 -2.19
C LYS A 34 -7.96 -15.88 -1.73
N THR A 35 -7.09 -15.51 -2.66
CA THR A 35 -5.79 -14.89 -2.39
C THR A 35 -5.47 -13.82 -3.41
N ILE A 36 -4.85 -12.74 -2.93
CA ILE A 36 -4.19 -11.72 -3.75
C ILE A 36 -2.69 -11.81 -3.51
N GLY A 37 -1.90 -11.52 -4.55
CA GLY A 37 -0.45 -11.49 -4.44
C GLY A 37 0.12 -10.20 -5.02
N ILE A 38 1.16 -9.66 -4.41
CA ILE A 38 1.92 -8.53 -4.98
C ILE A 38 3.38 -8.96 -5.16
N LYS A 39 3.94 -8.66 -6.34
CA LYS A 39 5.37 -8.84 -6.60
C LYS A 39 6.07 -7.51 -6.47
N LEU A 40 7.08 -7.45 -5.61
CA LEU A 40 7.86 -6.26 -5.33
C LEU A 40 9.32 -6.50 -5.69
N SER A 41 9.97 -5.48 -6.27
CA SER A 41 11.43 -5.40 -6.25
C SER A 41 11.91 -5.10 -4.83
N LYS A 42 13.23 -5.22 -4.59
CA LYS A 42 13.85 -4.87 -3.31
C LYS A 42 13.44 -3.46 -2.86
N ASP A 43 13.56 -2.47 -3.75
CA ASP A 43 13.28 -1.07 -3.41
C ASP A 43 11.79 -0.81 -3.17
N GLN A 44 10.92 -1.47 -3.96
CA GLN A 44 9.48 -1.42 -3.77
C GLN A 44 9.06 -2.03 -2.42
N ALA A 45 9.69 -3.14 -2.01
CA ALA A 45 9.43 -3.79 -0.73
C ALA A 45 9.89 -2.91 0.45
N VAL A 46 11.07 -2.31 0.34
CA VAL A 46 11.57 -1.37 1.37
C VAL A 46 10.66 -0.14 1.46
N HIS A 47 10.20 0.40 0.33
CA HIS A 47 9.29 1.53 0.33
C HIS A 47 7.96 1.18 1.00
N LEU A 48 7.34 0.05 0.61
CA LEU A 48 6.10 -0.42 1.23
C LEU A 48 6.26 -0.62 2.73
N ALA A 49 7.35 -1.27 3.18
CA ALA A 49 7.60 -1.50 4.60
C ALA A 49 7.73 -0.19 5.39
N ARG A 50 8.36 0.85 4.83
CA ARG A 50 8.45 2.17 5.47
C ARG A 50 7.10 2.85 5.58
N VAL A 51 6.27 2.77 4.54
CA VAL A 51 4.91 3.31 4.55
C VAL A 51 4.07 2.61 5.62
N LEU A 52 4.07 1.27 5.62
CA LEU A 52 3.32 0.48 6.60
C LEU A 52 3.77 0.75 8.03
N LEU A 53 5.08 0.82 8.26
CA LEU A 53 5.62 1.15 9.58
C LEU A 53 5.18 2.55 10.04
N ALA A 54 5.26 3.54 9.15
CA ALA A 54 4.83 4.90 9.47
C ALA A 54 3.32 4.95 9.78
N MET A 55 2.48 4.31 8.96
CA MET A 55 1.04 4.30 9.17
C MET A 55 0.62 3.53 10.43
N SER A 56 1.31 2.45 10.77
CA SER A 56 1.00 1.65 11.97
C SER A 56 1.28 2.38 13.29
N GLN A 57 1.97 3.52 13.26
CA GLN A 57 2.21 4.32 14.46
C GLN A 57 0.93 5.07 14.89
N ASP A 58 0.06 5.40 13.94
CA ASP A 58 -1.10 6.25 14.16
C ASP A 58 -2.44 5.54 13.85
N CYS A 59 -2.42 4.46 13.07
CA CYS A 59 -3.63 3.76 12.61
C CYS A 59 -3.68 2.31 13.08
N GLU A 60 -4.84 1.89 13.57
CA GLU A 60 -5.08 0.50 13.99
C GLU A 60 -5.35 -0.44 12.80
N THR A 61 -6.02 0.08 11.77
CA THR A 61 -6.28 -0.64 10.52
C THR A 61 -5.63 0.06 9.35
N ILE A 62 -5.00 -0.72 8.48
CA ILE A 62 -4.34 -0.23 7.27
C ILE A 62 -4.87 -1.04 6.07
N ASP A 63 -5.42 -0.32 5.10
CA ASP A 63 -5.88 -0.87 3.83
C ASP A 63 -4.79 -0.71 2.77
N ILE A 64 -4.54 -1.78 2.01
CA ILE A 64 -3.64 -1.76 0.85
C ILE A 64 -4.48 -2.05 -0.40
N THR A 65 -4.62 -1.03 -1.24
CA THR A 65 -5.36 -1.14 -2.51
C THR A 65 -4.39 -1.26 -3.67
N GLY A 66 -4.59 -2.27 -4.53
CA GLY A 66 -3.77 -2.47 -5.72
C GLY A 66 -4.54 -2.29 -7.02
N TYR A 67 -4.06 -1.39 -7.89
CA TYR A 67 -4.67 -1.07 -9.17
C TYR A 67 -4.08 -1.94 -10.27
N ARG A 68 -4.58 -3.17 -10.39
CA ARG A 68 -4.04 -4.19 -11.31
C ARG A 68 -4.15 -3.85 -12.80
N PHE A 69 -4.99 -2.89 -13.16
CA PHE A 69 -5.21 -2.46 -14.55
C PHE A 69 -4.51 -1.14 -14.88
N GLU A 70 -3.95 -0.46 -13.88
CA GLU A 70 -3.28 0.83 -14.05
C GLU A 70 -1.77 0.64 -14.11
N GLN A 71 -1.31 0.07 -15.22
CA GLN A 71 0.12 -0.07 -15.46
C GLN A 71 0.72 1.26 -15.93
N ARG A 72 1.79 1.69 -15.26
CA ARG A 72 2.53 2.89 -15.62
C ARG A 72 3.33 2.66 -16.90
N LYS A 73 3.10 3.50 -17.91
CA LYS A 73 3.75 3.38 -19.23
C LYS A 73 5.28 3.53 -19.19
N SER A 74 5.83 4.26 -18.22
CA SER A 74 7.27 4.56 -18.17
C SER A 74 8.14 3.40 -17.69
N ASP A 75 7.62 2.56 -16.78
CA ASP A 75 8.41 1.53 -16.10
C ASP A 75 7.66 0.19 -15.93
N GLY A 76 6.43 0.09 -16.45
CA GLY A 76 5.63 -1.13 -16.38
C GLY A 76 5.15 -1.50 -14.98
N THR A 77 5.28 -0.61 -13.99
CA THR A 77 4.86 -0.88 -12.61
C THR A 77 3.38 -0.57 -12.40
N TYR A 78 2.78 -1.23 -11.41
CA TYR A 78 1.39 -1.04 -11.01
C TYR A 78 1.32 -0.20 -9.73
N HIS A 79 0.23 0.54 -9.58
CA HIS A 79 0.03 1.38 -8.41
C HIS A 79 -0.50 0.59 -7.22
N LEU A 80 0.09 0.83 -6.05
CA LEU A 80 -0.44 0.46 -4.75
C LEU A 80 -0.69 1.74 -3.95
N THR A 81 -1.84 1.84 -3.30
CA THR A 81 -2.13 2.91 -2.34
C THR A 81 -2.31 2.29 -0.97
N VAL A 82 -1.70 2.90 0.04
CA VAL A 82 -1.88 2.53 1.43
C VAL A 82 -2.71 3.61 2.11
N THR A 83 -3.82 3.22 2.71
CA THR A 83 -4.77 4.11 3.39
C THR A 83 -5.16 3.54 4.74
N SER A 84 -5.85 4.31 5.55
CA SER A 84 -6.52 3.84 6.76
C SER A 84 -7.93 4.41 6.80
N ASP A 85 -8.91 3.60 7.18
CA ASP A 85 -10.27 4.09 7.44
C ASP A 85 -10.40 4.42 8.94
N ASP A 86 -9.94 5.60 9.31
CA ASP A 86 -9.94 6.09 10.71
C ASP A 86 -11.34 6.49 11.22
N ARG A 87 -12.40 5.95 10.61
CA ARG A 87 -13.80 6.25 10.96
C ARG A 87 -14.25 5.60 12.27
N ASP A 88 -13.47 4.71 12.87
CA ASP A 88 -13.84 4.04 14.13
C ASP A 88 -13.30 4.73 15.41
N GLY A 89 -12.34 5.66 15.28
CA GLY A 89 -11.67 6.30 16.42
C GLY A 89 -12.19 7.68 16.83
N LYS A 90 -12.84 8.42 15.92
CA LYS A 90 -13.39 9.76 16.24
C LYS A 90 -14.84 9.65 16.70
N LYS A 91 -15.04 9.19 17.94
CA LYS A 91 -16.16 9.72 18.75
C LYS A 91 -15.99 11.24 18.77
N ARG A 92 -16.84 11.93 18.01
CA ARG A 92 -17.05 13.37 18.07
C ARG A 92 -17.18 13.75 19.54
N ARG A 93 -16.15 14.43 20.06
CA ARG A 93 -16.26 15.20 21.30
C ARG A 93 -16.88 16.55 20.98
#